data_AF-A0A846CJX2-F1
#
_entry.id   AF-A0A846CJX2-F1
#
_cell.length_a   1.000
_cell.length_b   1.000
_cell.length_c   1.000
_cell.angle_alpha   90.00
_cell.angle_beta   90.00
_cell.angle_gamma   90.00
#
_symmetry.space_group_name_H-M   'P 1'
#
loop_
_entity.id
_entity.type
_entity.pdbx_description
1 polymer ?
#
loop_
_entity_poly.entity_id
_entity_poly.type
_entity_poly.pdbx_seq_one_letter_code
_entity_poly.pdbx_strand_id
1 'polypeptide(L)'
;MITKKPESIDYNCKIYKALKLLAEGLYPYIETKMREYYSDNWLDKVKYILKNQQGLKKSNLDETLRQDVFLQLKLIYKLWDNVFENHLNQATEEKLRFSKSKVKKLLNIRNNIAHFLPFSKNKADTALDSIIQLLKAIGAAEVENVENEKQELLQFLS
;
A
#
# COMPACT_ATOMS: atom_id res chain seq x y z
N MET A 1 2.96 -36.69 -24.88
CA MET A 1 3.05 -35.91 -23.63
C MET A 1 3.18 -34.45 -23.99
N ILE A 2 2.11 -33.67 -23.88
CA ILE A 2 2.15 -32.23 -24.11
C ILE A 2 2.64 -31.61 -22.81
N THR A 3 3.90 -31.22 -22.76
CA THR A 3 4.39 -30.37 -21.67
C THR A 3 3.68 -29.03 -21.82
N LYS A 4 2.66 -28.78 -21.00
CA LYS A 4 2.13 -27.43 -20.81
C LYS A 4 3.33 -26.57 -20.43
N LYS A 5 3.71 -25.64 -21.31
CA LYS A 5 4.65 -24.57 -20.99
C LYS A 5 4.13 -23.93 -19.70
N PRO A 6 4.92 -23.83 -18.61
CA PRO A 6 4.45 -23.19 -17.40
C PRO A 6 3.96 -21.79 -17.76
N GLU A 7 2.73 -21.45 -17.38
CA GLU A 7 2.22 -20.09 -17.52
C GLU A 7 3.28 -19.14 -16.96
N SER A 8 3.75 -18.21 -17.79
CA SER A 8 4.74 -17.25 -17.33
C SER A 8 4.13 -16.46 -16.18
N ILE A 9 4.62 -16.66 -14.96
CA ILE A 9 4.15 -15.93 -13.79
C ILE A 9 4.29 -14.44 -14.09
N ASP A 10 3.17 -13.73 -14.20
CA ASP A 10 3.18 -12.29 -14.31
C ASP A 10 3.36 -11.68 -12.91
N TYR A 11 4.62 -11.48 -12.53
CA TYR A 11 5.01 -10.84 -11.29
C TYR A 11 4.36 -9.46 -11.12
N ASN A 12 4.15 -8.71 -12.20
CA ASN A 12 3.49 -7.42 -12.12
C ASN A 12 2.04 -7.58 -11.69
N CYS A 13 1.30 -8.51 -12.31
CA CYS A 13 -0.09 -8.80 -11.95
C CYS A 13 -0.23 -9.13 -10.45
N LYS A 14 0.66 -9.97 -9.91
CA LYS A 14 0.68 -10.31 -8.48
C LYS A 14 0.89 -9.09 -7.59
N ILE A 15 1.87 -8.24 -7.91
CA ILE A 15 2.11 -7.02 -7.12
C ILE A 15 0.96 -6.02 -7.28
N TYR A 16 0.37 -5.90 -8.47
CA TYR A 16 -0.81 -5.05 -8.70
C TYR A 16 -1.99 -5.47 -7.83
N LYS A 17 -2.28 -6.77 -7.73
CA LYS A 17 -3.34 -7.29 -6.83
C LYS A 17 -3.04 -6.96 -5.37
N ALA A 18 -1.81 -7.21 -4.92
CA ALA A 18 -1.41 -6.90 -3.55
C ALA A 18 -1.46 -5.39 -3.25
N LEU A 19 -1.18 -4.52 -4.23
CA LEU A 19 -1.32 -3.07 -4.09
C LEU A 19 -2.79 -2.62 -3.98
N LYS A 20 -3.74 -3.34 -4.57
CA LYS A 20 -5.17 -3.10 -4.37
C LYS A 20 -5.60 -3.48 -2.96
N LEU A 21 -5.20 -4.66 -2.49
CA LEU A 21 -5.41 -5.09 -1.10
C LEU A 21 -4.78 -4.12 -0.10
N LEU A 22 -3.59 -3.58 -0.44
CA LEU A 22 -2.98 -2.53 0.35
C LEU A 22 -3.84 -1.25 0.39
N ALA A 23 -4.47 -0.88 -0.73
CA ALA A 23 -5.35 0.28 -0.80
C ALA A 23 -6.58 0.13 0.11
N GLU A 24 -7.17 -1.08 0.09
CA GLU A 24 -8.33 -1.46 0.89
C GLU A 24 -8.01 -1.40 2.38
N GLY A 25 -6.88 -1.98 2.81
CA GLY A 25 -6.49 -1.98 4.22
C GLY A 25 -5.97 -0.63 4.74
N LEU A 26 -5.30 0.17 3.90
CA LEU A 26 -4.78 1.48 4.32
C LEU A 26 -5.87 2.54 4.49
N TYR A 27 -6.92 2.51 3.67
CA TYR A 27 -7.90 3.58 3.66
C TYR A 27 -8.62 3.76 5.02
N PRO A 28 -9.18 2.71 5.67
CA PRO A 28 -9.83 2.85 6.98
C PRO A 28 -8.88 3.39 8.06
N TYR A 29 -7.61 2.96 8.02
CA TYR A 29 -6.57 3.45 8.91
C TYR A 29 -6.30 4.95 8.70
N ILE A 30 -6.16 5.39 7.43
CA ILE A 30 -5.98 6.80 7.08
C ILE A 30 -7.17 7.62 7.54
N GLU A 31 -8.39 7.21 7.18
CA GLU A 31 -9.61 7.93 7.54
C GLU A 31 -9.72 8.12 9.05
N THR A 32 -9.52 7.04 9.81
CA THR A 32 -9.56 7.07 11.29
C THR A 32 -8.54 8.07 11.84
N LYS A 33 -7.28 7.99 11.43
CA LYS A 33 -6.21 8.85 11.96
C LYS A 33 -6.35 10.30 11.52
N MET A 34 -6.81 10.52 10.30
CA MET A 34 -7.05 11.86 9.78
C MET A 34 -8.25 12.52 10.47
N ARG A 35 -9.30 11.77 10.81
CA ARG A 35 -10.44 12.27 11.60
C ARG A 35 -10.09 12.51 13.06
N GLU A 36 -9.28 11.64 13.68
CA GLU A 36 -8.77 11.87 15.04
C GLU A 36 -8.00 13.20 15.14
N TYR A 37 -7.22 13.54 14.11
CA TYR A 37 -6.37 14.74 14.13
C TYR A 37 -7.03 16.01 13.56
N TYR A 38 -7.85 15.89 12.51
CA TYR A 38 -8.45 17.03 11.78
C TYR A 38 -9.99 17.07 11.82
N SER A 39 -10.63 16.13 12.51
CA SER A 39 -12.08 16.03 12.65
C SER A 39 -12.79 16.00 11.28
N ASP A 40 -13.88 16.73 11.09
CA ASP A 40 -14.66 16.70 9.85
C ASP A 40 -13.96 17.38 8.66
N ASN A 41 -12.96 18.23 8.91
CA ASN A 41 -12.21 18.96 7.88
C ASN A 41 -11.07 18.13 7.25
N TRP A 42 -10.99 16.84 7.56
CA TRP A 42 -9.87 15.99 7.16
C TRP A 42 -9.72 15.87 5.63
N LEU A 43 -10.83 15.81 4.88
CA LEU A 43 -10.81 15.76 3.41
C LEU A 43 -10.27 17.05 2.78
N ASP A 44 -10.62 18.21 3.33
CA ASP A 44 -10.05 19.48 2.87
C ASP A 44 -8.54 19.54 3.12
N LYS A 45 -8.10 18.97 4.24
CA LYS A 45 -6.67 18.84 4.53
C LYS A 45 -5.97 17.92 3.52
N VAL A 46 -6.57 16.77 3.17
CA VAL A 46 -6.05 15.88 2.11
C VAL A 46 -5.94 16.65 0.79
N LYS A 47 -6.99 17.37 0.39
CA LYS A 47 -7.01 18.17 -0.84
C LYS A 47 -5.86 19.17 -0.87
N TYR A 48 -5.62 19.87 0.23
CA TYR A 48 -4.51 20.83 0.34
C TYR A 48 -3.13 20.15 0.21
N ILE A 49 -2.94 19.03 0.90
CA ILE A 49 -1.65 18.31 0.94
C ILE A 49 -1.31 17.67 -0.42
N LEU A 50 -2.33 17.15 -1.11
CA LEU A 50 -2.19 16.44 -2.37
C LEU A 50 -2.52 17.30 -3.59
N LYS A 51 -2.71 18.62 -3.45
CA LYS A 51 -3.11 19.55 -4.52
C LYS A 51 -2.28 19.46 -5.81
N ASN A 52 -1.01 19.06 -5.72
CA ASN A 52 -0.08 18.94 -6.84
C ASN A 52 0.11 17.48 -7.31
N GLN A 53 -0.63 16.50 -6.78
CA GLN A 53 -0.49 15.10 -7.18
C GLN A 53 -1.38 14.82 -8.39
N GLN A 54 -0.80 14.11 -9.36
CA GLN A 54 -1.54 13.57 -10.49
C GLN A 54 -2.54 12.52 -9.98
N GLY A 55 -3.71 12.44 -10.61
CA GLY A 55 -4.76 11.48 -10.22
C GLY A 55 -5.76 11.99 -9.20
N LEU A 56 -5.58 13.18 -8.61
CA LEU A 56 -6.59 13.83 -7.78
C LEU A 56 -7.78 14.28 -8.65
N LYS A 57 -8.71 13.36 -8.95
CA LYS A 57 -9.92 13.69 -9.72
C LYS A 57 -10.82 14.58 -8.86
N LYS A 58 -11.28 15.70 -9.43
CA LYS A 58 -12.03 16.75 -8.70
C LYS A 58 -13.47 16.34 -8.31
N SER A 59 -14.03 15.29 -8.90
CA SER A 59 -15.45 14.93 -8.74
C SER A 59 -15.76 14.21 -7.42
N ASN A 60 -14.82 13.42 -6.88
CA ASN A 60 -14.98 12.78 -5.56
C ASN A 60 -13.60 12.44 -4.96
N LEU A 61 -13.10 13.31 -4.07
CA LEU A 61 -11.79 13.14 -3.44
C LEU A 61 -11.73 11.88 -2.57
N ASP A 62 -12.79 11.61 -1.81
CA ASP A 62 -12.83 10.51 -0.86
C ASP A 62 -12.75 9.16 -1.57
N GLU A 63 -13.59 8.98 -2.60
CA GLU A 63 -13.58 7.78 -3.44
C GLU A 63 -12.24 7.60 -4.17
N THR A 64 -11.67 8.70 -4.68
CA THR A 64 -10.35 8.66 -5.34
C THR A 64 -9.27 8.21 -4.35
N LEU A 65 -9.29 8.73 -3.12
CA LEU A 65 -8.34 8.36 -2.07
C LEU A 65 -8.53 6.89 -1.65
N ARG A 66 -9.77 6.39 -1.60
CA ARG A 66 -10.08 4.99 -1.26
C ARG A 66 -9.49 3.99 -2.25
N GLN A 67 -9.42 4.35 -3.53
CA GLN A 67 -9.01 3.43 -4.59
C GLN A 67 -7.53 3.59 -5.00
N ASP A 68 -6.89 4.73 -4.74
CA ASP A 68 -5.51 4.98 -5.19
C ASP A 68 -4.47 4.86 -4.06
N VAL A 69 -3.84 3.68 -3.98
CA VAL A 69 -2.75 3.37 -3.05
C VAL A 69 -1.59 4.38 -3.12
N PHE A 70 -1.33 5.00 -4.28
CA PHE A 70 -0.27 6.00 -4.38
C PHE A 70 -0.63 7.27 -3.64
N LEU A 71 -1.87 7.76 -3.78
CA LEU A 71 -2.33 8.93 -3.05
C LEU A 71 -2.32 8.67 -1.54
N GLN A 72 -2.76 7.49 -1.12
CA GLN A 72 -2.72 7.05 0.27
C GLN A 72 -1.30 7.02 0.85
N LEU A 73 -0.38 6.30 0.20
CA LEU A 73 1.03 6.23 0.62
C LEU A 73 1.69 7.61 0.61
N LYS A 74 1.34 8.46 -0.38
CA LYS A 74 1.89 9.82 -0.47
C LYS A 74 1.38 10.70 0.67
N LEU A 75 0.10 10.60 1.01
CA LEU A 75 -0.50 11.30 2.13
C LEU A 75 0.20 10.90 3.44
N ILE A 76 0.32 9.60 3.69
CA ILE A 76 1.00 9.09 4.88
C ILE A 76 2.45 9.58 4.92
N TYR A 77 3.18 9.49 3.81
CA TYR A 77 4.57 9.95 3.75
C TYR A 77 4.70 11.45 4.09
N LYS A 78 3.80 12.29 3.59
CA LYS A 78 3.81 13.75 3.82
C LYS A 78 3.37 14.14 5.24
N LEU A 79 2.51 13.34 5.86
CA LEU A 79 1.99 13.58 7.20
C LEU A 79 2.64 12.69 8.26
N TRP A 80 3.74 12.01 7.92
CA TRP A 80 4.39 11.05 8.81
C TRP A 80 4.65 11.65 10.19
N ASP A 81 5.44 12.72 10.23
CA ASP A 81 5.94 13.29 11.49
C ASP A 81 4.81 13.97 12.30
N ASN A 82 3.71 14.34 11.65
CA ASN A 82 2.61 15.10 12.28
C ASN A 82 1.47 14.22 12.78
N VAL A 83 1.06 13.24 11.98
CA VAL A 83 -0.11 12.40 12.23
C VAL A 83 0.33 10.98 12.54
N PHE A 84 1.05 10.34 11.63
CA PHE A 84 1.21 8.89 11.67
C PHE A 84 2.27 8.40 12.66
N GLU A 85 3.34 9.16 12.90
CA GLU A 85 4.40 8.82 13.86
C GLU A 85 3.91 8.95 15.31
N ASN A 86 3.21 10.04 15.63
CA ASN A 86 2.72 10.31 16.98
C ASN A 86 1.78 9.22 17.50
N HIS A 87 0.97 8.63 16.61
CA HIS A 87 0.08 7.53 16.97
C HIS A 87 0.80 6.17 17.14
N LEU A 88 2.01 6.01 16.58
CA LEU A 88 2.81 4.80 16.76
C LEU A 88 3.56 4.78 18.09
N ASN A 89 3.87 5.94 18.67
CA ASN A 89 4.55 6.03 19.96
C ASN A 89 3.73 5.45 21.13
N GLN A 90 2.42 5.27 20.96
CA GLN A 90 1.50 4.69 21.95
C GLN A 90 1.14 3.22 21.65
N ALA A 91 1.81 2.61 20.67
CA ALA A 91 1.40 1.36 20.07
C ALA A 91 2.28 0.16 20.51
N THR A 92 1.77 -1.06 20.33
CA THR A 92 2.49 -2.31 20.64
C THR A 92 3.71 -2.54 19.72
N GLU A 93 4.62 -3.42 20.11
CA GLU A 93 5.85 -3.77 19.35
C GLU A 93 5.59 -4.16 17.88
N GLU A 94 4.42 -4.74 17.59
CA GLU A 94 4.06 -5.09 16.22
C GLU A 94 3.76 -3.85 15.35
N LYS A 95 3.13 -2.82 15.92
CA LYS A 95 2.82 -1.55 15.24
C LYS A 95 4.08 -0.69 15.02
N LEU A 96 5.10 -0.84 15.87
CA LEU A 96 6.43 -0.22 15.70
C LEU A 96 7.14 -0.61 14.40
N ARG A 97 6.66 -1.63 13.67
CA ARG A 97 7.18 -2.00 12.33
C ARG A 97 6.69 -1.09 11.20
N PHE A 98 5.79 -0.15 11.47
CA PHE A 98 5.39 0.87 10.53
C PHE A 98 6.40 2.02 10.53
N SER A 99 6.98 2.35 9.38
CA SER A 99 7.98 3.42 9.28
C SER A 99 7.87 4.22 7.98
N LYS A 100 8.31 5.48 8.02
CA LYS A 100 8.40 6.36 6.83
C LYS A 100 9.23 5.75 5.71
N SER A 101 10.31 5.02 6.05
CA SER A 101 11.17 4.36 5.08
C SER A 101 10.45 3.22 4.36
N LYS A 102 9.60 2.45 5.06
CA LYS A 102 8.75 1.41 4.46
C LYS A 102 7.71 2.01 3.52
N VAL A 103 7.05 3.10 3.92
CA VAL A 103 6.12 3.85 3.05
C VAL A 103 6.83 4.33 1.78
N LYS A 104 8.03 4.91 1.92
CA LYS A 104 8.85 5.35 0.77
C LYS A 104 9.22 4.20 -0.16
N LYS A 105 9.57 3.03 0.39
CA LYS A 105 9.87 1.83 -0.40
C LYS A 105 8.66 1.39 -1.24
N LEU A 106 7.46 1.38 -0.65
CA LEU A 106 6.23 1.02 -1.35
C LEU A 106 5.82 2.04 -2.42
N LEU A 107 6.04 3.35 -2.18
CA LEU A 107 5.90 4.38 -3.21
C LEU A 107 6.80 4.08 -4.43
N ASN A 108 8.06 3.69 -4.19
CA ASN A 108 8.97 3.34 -5.28
C ASN A 108 8.50 2.08 -6.03
N ILE A 109 8.00 1.07 -5.33
CA ILE A 109 7.45 -0.15 -5.95
C ILE A 109 6.25 0.19 -6.85
N ARG A 110 5.29 0.97 -6.35
CA ARG A 110 4.13 1.43 -7.14
C ARG A 110 4.57 2.25 -8.36
N ASN A 111 5.55 3.14 -8.20
CA ASN A 111 6.06 3.94 -9.31
C ASN A 111 6.70 3.06 -10.40
N ASN A 112 7.54 2.10 -10.02
CA ASN A 112 8.15 1.16 -10.96
C ASN A 112 7.09 0.40 -11.78
N ILE A 113 6.01 0.02 -11.11
CA ILE A 113 4.86 -0.66 -11.71
C ILE A 113 4.13 0.24 -12.72
N ALA A 114 3.88 1.51 -12.36
CA ALA A 114 3.27 2.49 -13.27
C ALA A 114 4.15 2.82 -14.50
N HIS A 115 5.46 2.63 -14.38
CA HIS A 115 6.42 2.76 -15.49
C HIS A 115 6.64 1.45 -16.28
N PHE A 116 5.84 0.41 -16.02
CA PHE A 116 5.95 -0.90 -16.68
C PHE A 116 7.34 -1.53 -16.62
N LEU A 117 8.08 -1.29 -15.53
CA LEU A 117 9.39 -1.90 -15.35
C LEU A 117 9.23 -3.39 -15.04
N PRO A 118 9.96 -4.30 -15.72
CA PRO A 118 9.85 -5.73 -15.44
C PRO A 118 10.35 -6.02 -14.03
N PHE A 119 9.53 -6.71 -13.24
CA PHE A 119 9.90 -7.22 -11.93
C PHE A 119 10.54 -8.59 -12.05
N SER A 120 11.67 -8.76 -11.37
CA SER A 120 12.21 -10.10 -11.11
C SER A 120 11.47 -10.74 -9.94
N LYS A 121 11.57 -12.07 -9.83
CA LYS A 121 11.07 -12.84 -8.69
C LYS A 121 11.43 -12.22 -7.33
N ASN A 122 12.72 -11.95 -7.10
CA ASN A 122 13.18 -11.40 -5.82
C ASN A 122 12.56 -10.02 -5.53
N LYS A 123 12.35 -9.19 -6.56
CA LYS A 123 11.68 -7.89 -6.41
C LYS A 123 10.20 -8.06 -6.11
N ALA A 124 9.53 -9.04 -6.71
CA ALA A 124 8.13 -9.35 -6.43
C ALA A 124 7.94 -9.87 -5.01
N ASP A 125 8.76 -10.84 -4.58
CA ASP A 125 8.79 -11.35 -3.21
C ASP A 125 9.02 -10.23 -2.19
N THR A 126 10.04 -9.38 -2.43
CA THR A 126 10.33 -8.21 -1.60
C THR A 126 9.16 -7.22 -1.55
N ALA A 127 8.44 -7.04 -2.66
CA ALA A 127 7.28 -6.16 -2.72
C ALA A 127 6.12 -6.70 -1.90
N LEU A 128 5.76 -7.97 -2.08
CA LEU A 128 4.70 -8.64 -1.32
C LEU A 128 5.01 -8.62 0.18
N ASP A 129 6.26 -8.90 0.58
CA ASP A 129 6.67 -8.79 1.98
C ASP A 129 6.55 -7.38 2.54
N SER A 130 6.90 -6.37 1.75
CA SER A 130 6.78 -4.99 2.19
C SER A 130 5.31 -4.58 2.41
N ILE A 131 4.40 -5.11 1.59
CA ILE A 131 2.95 -4.91 1.72
C ILE A 131 2.41 -5.63 2.96
N ILE A 132 2.72 -6.93 3.12
CA ILE A 132 2.29 -7.75 4.27
C ILE A 132 2.73 -7.08 5.58
N GLN A 133 4.01 -6.69 5.67
CA GLN A 133 4.52 -6.08 6.89
C GLN A 133 3.95 -4.67 7.15
N LEU A 134 3.42 -3.99 6.14
CA LEU A 134 2.71 -2.73 6.35
C LEU A 134 1.30 -2.99 6.88
N LEU A 135 0.56 -3.91 6.24
CA LEU A 135 -0.78 -4.30 6.64
C LEU A 135 -0.81 -4.87 8.07
N LYS A 136 0.15 -5.72 8.44
CA LYS A 136 0.30 -6.22 9.82
C LYS A 136 0.50 -5.08 10.82
N ALA A 137 1.34 -4.10 10.49
CA ALA A 137 1.65 -2.99 11.38
C ALA A 137 0.46 -2.05 11.62
N ILE A 138 -0.57 -2.08 10.77
CA ILE A 138 -1.82 -1.35 10.97
C ILE A 138 -2.98 -2.24 11.44
N GLY A 139 -2.76 -3.55 11.61
CA GLY A 139 -3.79 -4.52 12.00
C GLY A 139 -4.87 -4.73 10.93
N ALA A 140 -4.51 -4.61 9.66
CA ALA A 140 -5.43 -4.77 8.54
C ALA A 140 -5.81 -6.24 8.30
N ALA A 141 -7.06 -6.50 7.89
CA ALA A 141 -7.57 -7.85 7.64
C ALA A 141 -7.04 -8.46 6.33
N GLU A 142 -6.60 -7.61 5.39
CA GLU A 142 -6.12 -7.97 4.06
C GLU A 142 -4.77 -8.71 4.08
N VAL A 143 -4.14 -8.84 5.25
CA VAL A 143 -2.86 -9.56 5.44
C VAL A 143 -2.93 -10.97 4.85
N GLU A 144 -3.95 -11.74 5.20
CA GLU A 144 -4.10 -13.14 4.78
C GLU A 144 -4.22 -13.25 3.25
N ASN A 145 -4.96 -12.34 2.62
CA ASN A 145 -5.12 -12.31 1.16
C ASN A 145 -3.78 -12.05 0.44
N VAL A 146 -2.95 -11.15 0.98
CA VAL A 146 -1.62 -10.90 0.39
C VAL A 146 -0.65 -12.06 0.66
N GLU A 147 -0.75 -12.70 1.83
CA GLU A 147 0.03 -13.91 2.14
C GLU A 147 -0.31 -15.05 1.18
N ASN A 148 -1.59 -15.24 0.83
CA ASN A 148 -2.02 -16.20 -0.19
C ASN A 148 -1.44 -15.88 -1.57
N GLU A 149 -1.49 -14.61 -2.00
CA GLU A 149 -0.85 -14.19 -3.27
C GLU A 149 0.66 -14.48 -3.28
N LYS A 150 1.33 -14.35 -2.13
CA LYS A 150 2.75 -14.71 -1.96
C LYS A 150 2.98 -16.22 -2.00
N GLN A 151 2.14 -17.01 -1.32
CA GLN A 151 2.22 -18.47 -1.34
C GLN A 151 2.05 -19.03 -2.75
N GLU A 152 1.07 -18.53 -3.50
CA GLU A 152 0.88 -18.90 -4.90
C GLU A 152 2.14 -18.60 -5.73
N LEU A 153 2.75 -17.41 -5.54
CA LEU A 153 4.01 -17.06 -6.20
C LEU A 153 5.12 -18.09 -5.89
N LEU A 154 5.16 -18.64 -4.67
CA LEU A 154 6.10 -19.68 -4.23
C LEU A 154 5.78 -21.08 -4.76
N GLN A 155 4.51 -21.43 -4.93
CA GLN A 155 4.08 -22.74 -5.42
C GLN A 155 4.38 -22.94 -6.91
N PHE A 156 4.36 -21.88 -7.73
CA PHE A 156 4.80 -21.97 -9.12
C PHE A 156 6.33 -22.12 -9.28
N LEU A 157 7.05 -22.35 -8.18
CA LEU A 157 8.52 -22.47 -8.13
C LEU A 157 9.01 -23.87 -7.78
N SER A 158 8.11 -24.80 -7.45
CA SER A 158 8.38 -26.23 -7.19
C SER A 158 7.93 -27.11 -8.35
#